data_AF-A0A2D4G549-F1
#
_entry.id   AF-A0A2D4G549-F1
#
_cell.length_a   1.000
_cell.length_b   1.000
_cell.length_c   1.000
_cell.angle_alpha   90.00
_cell.angle_beta   90.00
_cell.angle_gamma   90.00
#
_symmetry.space_group_name_H-M   'P 1'
#
loop_
_entity.id
_entity.type
_entity.pdbx_description
1 polymer ?
#
loop_
_entity_poly.entity_id
_entity_poly.type
_entity_poly.pdbx_seq_one_letter_code
_entity_poly.pdbx_strand_id
1 'polypeptide(L)'
;MKLIQVTLNKAKLYSNRPSRLCMPNELITQVSKELLHLAYREPCGLRGALIDLCVEQGKACHSVEQIAVDPSLVPTFQLTLVLRLDSRLWPKIQGLFSSGSA
;
A
#
# COMPACT_ATOMS: atom_id res chain seq x y z
N MET A 1 7.94 -6.73 1.72
CA MET A 1 6.53 -7.02 1.33
C MET A 1 5.58 -7.30 2.49
N LYS A 2 5.91 -8.19 3.45
CA LYS A 2 4.99 -8.50 4.57
C LYS A 2 4.48 -7.25 5.31
N LEU A 3 5.38 -6.29 5.60
CA LEU A 3 5.01 -5.05 6.26
C LEU A 3 3.99 -4.23 5.45
N ILE A 4 4.24 -4.01 4.15
CA ILE A 4 3.30 -3.34 3.24
C ILE A 4 1.93 -4.03 3.26
N GLN A 5 1.88 -5.37 3.21
CA GLN A 5 0.60 -6.10 3.28
C GLN A 5 -0.13 -5.92 4.61
N VAL A 6 0.60 -5.92 5.73
CA VAL A 6 0.01 -5.68 7.07
C VAL A 6 -0.50 -4.25 7.20
N THR A 7 0.26 -3.27 6.69
CA THR A 7 -0.15 -1.86 6.63
C THR A 7 -1.43 -1.71 5.82
N LEU A 8 -1.48 -2.29 4.62
CA LEU A 8 -2.67 -2.27 3.76
C LEU A 8 -3.90 -2.92 4.42
N ASN A 9 -3.71 -4.01 5.17
CA ASN A 9 -4.80 -4.67 5.89
C ASN A 9 -5.44 -3.76 6.96
N LYS A 10 -4.70 -2.77 7.46
CA LYS A 10 -5.13 -1.81 8.50
C LYS A 10 -5.41 -0.41 7.95
N ALA A 11 -5.30 -0.21 6.63
CA ALA A 11 -5.38 1.11 6.00
C ALA A 11 -6.75 1.79 6.24
N LYS A 12 -6.74 3.11 6.39
CA LYS A 12 -7.94 3.92 6.60
C LYS A 12 -8.06 4.95 5.47
N LEU A 13 -8.87 4.66 4.45
CA LEU A 13 -8.94 5.51 3.25
C LEU A 13 -9.88 6.72 3.40
N TYR A 14 -11.08 6.54 3.96
CA TYR A 14 -12.09 7.62 4.05
C TYR A 14 -12.75 7.77 5.42
N SER A 15 -12.48 6.88 6.37
CA SER A 15 -13.10 6.89 7.69
C SER A 15 -12.16 6.29 8.72
N ASN A 16 -12.50 6.44 10.01
CA ASN A 16 -11.79 5.74 11.09
C ASN A 16 -11.92 4.21 11.03
N ARG A 17 -12.76 3.64 10.14
CA ARG A 17 -12.89 2.20 9.96
C ARG A 17 -11.79 1.64 9.04
N PRO A 18 -11.12 0.55 9.44
CA PRO A 18 -10.09 -0.08 8.62
C PRO A 18 -10.69 -0.68 7.35
N SER A 19 -10.09 -0.35 6.22
CA SER A 19 -10.31 -0.97 4.92
C SER A 19 -9.32 -2.13 4.83
N ARG A 20 -9.80 -3.38 4.97
CA ARG A 20 -8.95 -4.58 4.93
C ARG A 20 -8.46 -4.85 3.50
N LEU A 21 -7.51 -4.06 3.03
CA LEU A 21 -6.98 -4.17 1.67
C LEU A 21 -6.02 -5.35 1.55
N CYS A 22 -6.08 -6.06 0.43
CA CYS A 22 -5.24 -7.20 0.12
C CYS A 22 -4.54 -6.98 -1.23
N MET A 23 -3.31 -7.45 -1.35
CA MET A 23 -2.56 -7.45 -2.60
C MET A 23 -2.63 -8.85 -3.25
N PRO A 24 -2.94 -8.95 -4.55
CA PRO A 24 -2.76 -10.19 -5.31
C PRO A 24 -1.29 -10.67 -5.31
N ASN A 25 -1.07 -11.99 -5.37
CA ASN A 25 0.28 -12.58 -5.31
C ASN A 25 1.16 -12.13 -6.48
N GLU A 26 0.57 -11.97 -7.66
CA GLU A 26 1.24 -11.49 -8.86
C GLU A 26 1.72 -10.04 -8.66
N LEU A 27 0.85 -9.20 -8.08
CA LEU A 27 1.17 -7.80 -7.76
C LEU A 27 2.30 -7.72 -6.72
N ILE A 28 2.27 -8.56 -5.68
CA ILE A 28 3.35 -8.63 -4.69
C ILE A 28 4.68 -8.95 -5.37
N THR A 29 4.69 -9.93 -6.29
CA THR A 29 5.89 -10.35 -7.02
C THR A 29 6.44 -9.24 -7.91
N GLN A 30 5.56 -8.56 -8.65
CA GLN A 30 5.94 -7.46 -9.54
C GLN A 30 6.48 -6.27 -8.75
N VAL A 31 5.77 -5.83 -7.71
CA VAL A 31 6.20 -4.72 -6.85
C VAL A 31 7.54 -5.05 -6.19
N SER A 32 7.76 -6.29 -5.72
CA SER A 32 9.04 -6.69 -5.12
C SER A 32 10.20 -6.53 -6.09
N LYS A 33 10.03 -6.99 -7.33
CA LYS A 33 11.06 -6.90 -8.37
C LYS A 33 11.38 -5.45 -8.70
N GLU A 34 10.35 -4.61 -8.84
CA GLU A 34 10.52 -3.21 -9.20
C GLU A 34 11.22 -2.41 -8.08
N LEU A 35 10.81 -2.61 -6.81
CA LEU A 35 11.48 -1.96 -5.68
C LEU A 35 12.97 -2.31 -5.61
N LEU A 36 13.32 -3.57 -5.88
CA LEU A 36 14.72 -4.00 -5.93
C LEU A 36 15.46 -3.41 -7.15
N HIS A 37 14.80 -3.36 -8.30
CA HIS A 37 15.39 -2.81 -9.53
C HIS A 37 15.74 -1.33 -9.38
N LEU A 38 14.80 -0.52 -8.86
CA LEU A 38 14.99 0.90 -8.63
C LEU A 38 16.04 1.18 -7.56
N ALA A 39 16.06 0.37 -6.49
CA ALA A 39 16.99 0.58 -5.40
C ALA A 39 18.43 0.08 -5.67
N TYR A 40 18.65 -0.78 -6.68
CA TYR A 40 19.95 -1.44 -6.88
C TYR A 40 21.13 -0.46 -7.07
N ARG A 41 20.88 0.73 -7.63
CA ARG A 41 21.93 1.74 -7.89
C ARG A 41 22.09 2.75 -6.75
N GLU A 42 21.25 2.65 -5.72
CA GLU A 42 21.26 3.59 -4.61
C GLU A 42 22.21 3.14 -3.50
N PRO A 43 22.82 4.08 -2.74
CA PRO A 43 23.57 3.75 -1.55
C PRO A 43 22.74 2.90 -0.58
N CYS A 44 23.34 1.85 -0.03
CA CYS A 44 22.68 0.87 0.84
C CYS A 44 21.54 0.06 0.20
N GLY A 45 21.32 0.21 -1.12
CA GLY A 45 20.25 -0.47 -1.84
C GLY A 45 18.87 -0.19 -1.25
N LEU A 46 17.99 -1.20 -1.27
CA LEU A 46 16.62 -1.06 -0.75
C LEU A 46 16.58 -0.67 0.74
N ARG A 47 17.62 -0.96 1.52
CA ARG A 47 17.68 -0.60 2.94
C ARG A 47 17.75 0.91 3.17
N GLY A 48 18.29 1.67 2.22
CA GLY A 48 18.34 3.13 2.26
C GLY A 48 17.03 3.81 1.84
N ALA A 49 15.98 3.05 1.51
CA ALA A 49 14.74 3.59 1.00
C ALA A 49 13.76 4.00 2.12
N LEU A 50 13.08 5.12 1.91
CA LEU A 50 11.78 5.42 2.50
C LEU A 50 10.70 5.02 1.50
N ILE A 51 9.82 4.09 1.86
CA ILE A 51 8.68 3.70 1.03
C ILE A 51 7.50 4.59 1.40
N ASP A 52 7.04 5.40 0.46
CA ASP A 52 5.85 6.24 0.61
C ASP A 52 4.66 5.50 -0.03
N LEU A 53 3.79 4.91 0.79
CA LEU A 53 2.72 4.01 0.34
C LEU A 53 1.40 4.78 0.17
N CYS A 54 0.87 4.77 -1.04
CA CYS A 54 -0.37 5.45 -1.40
C CYS A 54 -1.38 4.50 -2.05
N VAL A 55 -2.67 4.77 -1.85
CA VAL A 55 -3.77 4.04 -2.50
C VAL A 55 -4.67 5.01 -3.26
N GLU A 56 -4.73 4.85 -4.57
CA GLU A 56 -5.66 5.54 -5.45
C GLU A 56 -7.03 4.85 -5.47
N GLN A 57 -8.08 5.65 -5.34
CA GLN A 57 -9.48 5.24 -5.53
C GLN A 57 -10.24 6.30 -6.32
N GLY A 58 -10.55 5.99 -7.58
CA GLY A 58 -11.19 6.95 -8.49
C GLY A 58 -10.26 8.15 -8.77
N LYS A 59 -10.67 9.35 -8.35
CA LYS A 59 -9.87 10.59 -8.49
C LYS A 59 -9.07 10.96 -7.25
N ALA A 60 -9.23 10.22 -6.15
CA ALA A 60 -8.51 10.49 -4.90
C ALA A 60 -7.29 9.59 -4.78
N CYS A 61 -6.23 10.11 -4.18
CA CYS A 61 -5.04 9.37 -3.78
C CYS A 61 -4.84 9.54 -2.28
N HIS A 62 -4.84 8.42 -1.55
CA HIS A 62 -4.74 8.40 -0.10
C HIS A 62 -3.34 8.00 0.32
N SER A 63 -2.66 8.87 1.06
CA SER A 63 -1.44 8.51 1.77
C SER A 63 -1.78 7.50 2.87
N VAL A 64 -1.17 6.32 2.83
CA VAL A 64 -1.40 5.25 3.81
C VAL A 64 -0.36 5.31 4.91
N GLU A 65 0.92 5.23 4.57
CA GLU A 65 2.02 5.22 5.54
C GLU A 65 3.36 5.51 4.84
N GLN A 66 4.30 6.08 5.58
CA GLN A 66 5.71 6.16 5.19
C GLN A 66 6.52 5.16 6.00
N ILE A 67 7.25 4.29 5.31
CA ILE A 67 7.92 3.13 5.90
C ILE A 67 9.41 3.23 5.60
N ALA A 68 10.22 3.50 6.63
CA ALA A 68 11.67 3.32 6.52
C ALA A 68 11.97 1.82 6.43
N VAL A 69 12.67 1.38 5.37
CA VAL A 69 12.92 -0.05 5.15
C VAL A 69 13.84 -0.64 6.23
N ASP A 70 14.84 0.13 6.65
CA ASP A 70 15.76 -0.25 7.71
C ASP A 70 15.79 0.87 8.78
N PRO A 71 15.29 0.62 10.01
CA PRO A 71 15.26 1.63 11.07
C PRO A 71 16.64 2.01 11.62
N SER A 72 17.69 1.26 11.28
CA SER A 72 19.07 1.58 11.67
C SER A 72 19.77 2.55 10.72
N LEU A 73 19.14 2.88 9.58
CA LEU A 73 19.68 3.76 8.56
C LEU A 73 18.81 5.01 8.42
N VAL A 74 19.44 6.15 8.13
CA VAL A 74 18.72 7.33 7.65
C VAL A 74 18.39 7.10 6.18
N PRO A 75 17.11 7.13 5.75
CA PRO A 75 16.77 7.00 4.34
C PRO A 75 17.40 8.12 3.50
N THR A 76 17.95 7.76 2.34
CA THR A 76 18.63 8.71 1.43
C THR A 76 17.84 8.96 0.15
N PHE A 77 16.87 8.10 -0.15
CA PHE A 77 15.97 8.23 -1.29
C PHE A 77 14.56 7.73 -0.93
N GLN A 78 13.57 8.13 -1.72
CA GLN A 78 12.18 7.75 -1.54
C GLN A 78 11.68 6.94 -2.74
N LEU A 79 10.94 5.88 -2.46
CA LEU A 79 10.16 5.12 -3.46
C LEU A 79 8.68 5.30 -3.16
N THR A 80 7.97 6.08 -3.98
CA THR A 80 6.52 6.24 -3.84
C THR A 80 5.78 5.09 -4.54
N LEU A 81 5.15 4.23 -3.76
CA LEU A 81 4.37 3.09 -4.23
C LEU A 81 2.89 3.45 -4.28
N VAL A 82 2.37 3.68 -5.47
CA VAL A 82 0.95 3.99 -5.71
C VAL A 82 0.20 2.74 -6.15
N LEU A 83 -0.71 2.25 -5.31
CA LEU A 83 -1.58 1.12 -5.61
C LEU A 83 -2.97 1.61 -6.00
N ARG A 84 -3.64 0.94 -6.94
CA ARG A 84 -5.00 1.30 -7.33
C ARG A 84 -6.00 0.32 -6.76
N LEU A 85 -7.01 0.82 -6.07
CA LEU A 85 -8.15 0.04 -5.61
C LEU A 85 -9.17 -0.10 -6.76
N ASP A 86 -9.54 -1.33 -7.10
CA ASP A 86 -10.58 -1.55 -8.09
C ASP A 86 -11.94 -1.13 -7.52
N SER A 87 -12.48 -0.04 -8.06
CA SER A 87 -13.73 0.57 -7.61
C SER A 87 -14.97 -0.01 -8.31
N ARG A 88 -14.82 -0.97 -9.23
CA ARG A 88 -15.86 -1.23 -10.22
C ARG A 88 -17.06 -2.02 -9.69
N LEU A 89 -16.95 -2.81 -8.61
CA LEU A 89 -18.06 -3.70 -8.17
C LEU A 89 -18.33 -3.78 -6.65
N TRP A 90 -17.32 -3.70 -5.79
CA TRP A 90 -17.49 -4.04 -4.37
C TRP A 90 -18.29 -3.03 -3.51
N PRO A 91 -18.14 -1.69 -3.65
CA PRO A 91 -18.88 -0.74 -2.82
C PRO A 91 -20.41 -0.79 -3.04
N LYS A 92 -20.85 -1.11 -4.26
CA LYS A 92 -22.27 -1.23 -4.61
C LYS A 92 -22.92 -2.47 -4.01
N ILE A 93 -22.14 -3.54 -3.84
CA ILE A 93 -22.59 -4.81 -3.27
C ILE A 93 -22.70 -4.71 -1.74
N GLN A 94 -21.83 -3.94 -1.07
CA GLN A 94 -21.92 -3.72 0.37
C GLN A 94 -23.26 -3.11 0.80
N GLY A 95 -23.82 -2.19 0.00
CA GLY A 95 -25.14 -1.60 0.25
C GLY A 95 -26.30 -2.62 0.21
N LEU A 96 -26.15 -3.71 -0.54
CA LEU A 96 -27.16 -4.77 -0.66
C LEU A 96 -27.13 -5.77 0.51
N PHE A 97 -25.99 -5.89 1.19
CA PHE A 97 -25.81 -6.83 2.31
C PHE A 97 -25.73 -6.17 3.69
N SER A 98 -25.86 -4.83 3.75
CA SER A 98 -25.82 -4.10 5.02
C SER A 98 -27.13 -4.13 5.82
N SER A 99 -28.16 -4.86 5.36
CA SER A 99 -29.35 -5.16 6.17
C SER A 99 -29.14 -6.44 6.98
N GLY A 100 -28.60 -6.29 8.19
CA GLY A 100 -28.59 -7.39 9.16
C GLY A 100 -27.58 -7.20 10.27
N SER A 101 -27.87 -6.33 11.23
CA SER A 101 -27.80 -6.59 12.69
C SER A 101 -28.38 -5.39 13.42
N ALA A 102 -29.48 -5.63 14.12
CA ALA A 102 -30.03 -4.78 15.18
C ALA A 102 -29.13 -4.81 16.43
#